data_AF-A0A2E5C0D1-F1
#
_entry.id   AF-A0A2E5C0D1-F1
#
_cell.length_a   1.000
_cell.length_b   1.000
_cell.length_c   1.000
_cell.angle_alpha   90.00
_cell.angle_beta   90.00
_cell.angle_gamma   90.00
#
_symmetry.space_group_name_H-M   'P 1'
#
loop_
_entity.id
_entity.type
_entity.pdbx_description
1 polymer ?
#
loop_
_entity_poly.entity_id
_entity_poly.type
_entity_poly.pdbx_seq_one_letter_code
_entity_poly.pdbx_strand_id
1 'polypeptide(L)' 'MILNTKEMTANLDTNLIEKFKLTVKMLDKHEIVILRIKGCDIAAYNREPIKKKKFLEKIDFEL' A
#
# COMPACT_ATOMS: atom_id res chain seq x y z
N MET A 1 14.66 7.14 6.87
CA MET A 1 13.47 7.94 7.24
C MET A 1 12.23 7.08 7.02
N ILE A 2 11.25 7.11 7.92
CA ILE A 2 9.96 6.39 7.75
C ILE A 2 8.87 7.45 7.57
N LEU A 3 8.06 7.30 6.51
CA LEU A 3 6.93 8.18 6.21
C LEU A 3 5.63 7.43 6.43
N ASN A 4 4.88 7.85 7.44
CA ASN A 4 3.54 7.34 7.73
C ASN A 4 2.58 8.54 7.87
N THR A 5 1.41 8.45 7.25
CA THR A 5 0.31 9.39 7.46
C THR A 5 -0.87 8.66 8.10
N LYS A 6 -1.86 9.40 8.61
CA LYS A 6 -3.04 8.81 9.28
C LYS A 6 -3.84 7.88 8.35
N GLU A 7 -3.76 8.13 7.05
CA GLU A 7 -4.43 7.34 6.00
C GLU A 7 -3.68 6.05 5.64
N MET A 8 -2.46 5.85 6.17
CA MET A 8 -1.68 4.62 6.00
C MET A 8 -1.96 3.63 7.14
N THR A 9 -3.19 3.11 7.17
CA THR A 9 -3.74 2.27 8.25
C THR A 9 -3.09 0.90 8.40
N ALA A 10 -2.21 0.51 7.47
CA ALA A 10 -1.62 -0.83 7.37
C ALA A 10 -2.67 -1.96 7.23
N ASN A 11 -3.88 -1.63 6.76
CA ASN A 11 -4.99 -2.56 6.57
C ASN A 11 -5.59 -2.42 5.15
N LEU A 12 -6.66 -3.14 4.82
CA LEU A 12 -7.31 -3.15 3.51
C LEU A 12 -7.92 -1.79 3.11
N ASP A 13 -8.20 -0.93 4.08
CA ASP A 13 -8.69 0.44 3.92
C ASP A 13 -7.58 1.48 3.72
N THR A 14 -6.30 1.07 3.72
CA THR A 14 -5.17 1.99 3.53
C THR A 14 -5.32 2.80 2.23
N ASN A 15 -4.95 4.08 2.29
CA ASN A 15 -4.91 4.96 1.13
C ASN A 15 -3.67 4.65 0.27
N LEU A 16 -3.86 3.85 -0.78
CA LEU A 16 -2.78 3.42 -1.67
C LEU A 16 -2.32 4.57 -2.58
N ILE A 17 -3.24 5.37 -3.15
CA ILE A 17 -2.91 6.58 -3.92
C ILE A 17 -1.95 7.50 -3.16
N GLU A 18 -2.20 7.76 -1.88
CA GLU A 18 -1.32 8.63 -1.07
C GLU A 18 0.08 8.02 -0.91
N LYS A 19 0.16 6.70 -0.71
CA LYS A 19 1.43 5.99 -0.61
C LYS A 19 2.22 6.06 -1.92
N PHE A 20 1.58 5.87 -3.06
CA PHE A 20 2.24 5.99 -4.36
C PHE A 20 2.71 7.42 -4.62
N LYS A 21 1.86 8.43 -4.38
CA LYS A 21 2.23 9.85 -4.52
C LYS A 21 3.43 10.22 -3.66
N LEU A 22 3.47 9.77 -2.41
CA LEU A 22 4.59 10.05 -1.51
C LEU A 22 5.85 9.28 -1.92
N THR A 23 5.71 8.04 -2.39
CA THR A 23 6.82 7.23 -2.89
C THR A 23 7.51 7.95 -4.07
N VAL A 24 6.74 8.43 -5.05
CA VAL A 24 7.28 9.20 -6.19
C VAL A 24 8.00 10.46 -5.72
N LYS A 25 7.39 11.25 -4.82
CA LYS A 25 8.03 12.45 -4.25
C LYS A 25 9.33 12.16 -3.48
N MET A 26 9.51 10.94 -2.97
CA MET A 26 10.72 10.54 -2.27
C MET A 26 11.82 10.06 -3.21
N LEU A 27 11.48 9.56 -4.40
CA LEU A 27 12.47 9.19 -5.41
C LEU A 27 13.28 10.42 -5.87
N ASP A 28 12.68 11.62 -5.87
CA ASP A 28 13.41 12.87 -6.16
C ASP A 28 14.48 13.21 -5.10
N LYS A 29 14.39 12.62 -3.90
CA LYS A 29 15.24 12.95 -2.74
C LYS A 29 16.17 11.82 -2.33
N HIS A 30 15.90 10.60 -2.79
CA HIS A 30 16.56 9.39 -2.33
C HIS A 30 16.75 8.43 -3.49
N GLU A 31 17.93 7.82 -3.56
CA GLU A 31 18.28 6.85 -4.60
C GLU A 31 17.45 5.55 -4.51
N ILE A 32 17.00 5.20 -3.29
CA ILE A 32 16.20 4.01 -3.03
C ILE A 32 15.03 4.38 -2.12
N VAL A 33 13.83 4.00 -2.53
CA VAL A 33 12.60 4.13 -1.74
C VAL A 33 11.92 2.78 -1.65
N ILE A 34 11.62 2.34 -0.43
CA ILE A 34 10.94 1.07 -0.16
C ILE A 34 9.47 1.34 0.18
N LEU A 35 8.56 0.86 -0.66
CA LEU A 35 7.12 0.90 -0.41
C LEU A 35 6.63 -0.46 0.10
N ARG A 36 6.09 -0.50 1.33
CA ARG A 36 5.47 -1.70 1.91
C ARG A 36 3.94 -1.63 1.82
N ILE A 37 3.30 -2.67 1.28
CA ILE A 37 1.85 -2.84 1.25
C ILE A 37 1.48 -4.10 2.06
N LYS A 38 0.61 -3.96 3.09
CA LYS A 38 0.30 -5.05 4.05
C LYS A 38 -1.05 -5.74 3.80
N GLY A 39 -2.03 -5.08 3.14
CA GLY A 39 -3.42 -5.58 3.08
C GLY A 39 -3.58 -7.01 2.54
N CYS A 40 -2.74 -7.44 1.59
CA CYS A 40 -2.76 -8.81 1.06
C CYS A 40 -2.47 -9.89 2.12
N ASP A 41 -1.60 -9.60 3.08
CA ASP A 41 -1.23 -10.49 4.18
C ASP A 41 -2.41 -10.67 5.14
N ILE A 42 -3.09 -9.56 5.48
CA ILE A 42 -4.28 -9.57 6.36
C ILE A 42 -5.42 -10.40 5.73
N ALA A 43 -5.71 -10.19 4.44
CA ALA A 43 -6.73 -10.97 3.75
C ALA A 43 -6.37 -12.46 3.64
N ALA A 44 -5.08 -12.78 3.48
CA ALA A 44 -4.62 -14.16 3.45
C ALA A 44 -4.75 -14.84 4.82
N TYR A 45 -4.32 -14.16 5.89
CA TYR A 45 -4.44 -14.63 7.27
C TYR A 45 -5.90 -14.92 7.64
N ASN A 46 -6.82 -14.05 7.21
CA ASN A 46 -8.26 -14.20 7.45
C ASN A 46 -8.95 -15.24 6.55
N ARG A 47 -8.22 -15.91 5.63
CA ARG A 47 -8.77 -16.83 4.64
C ARG A 47 -9.87 -16.18 3.77
N GLU A 48 -9.67 -14.92 3.38
CA GLU A 48 -10.60 -14.14 2.56
C GLU A 48 -10.08 -13.98 1.12
N PRO A 49 -10.13 -15.02 0.27
CA PRO A 49 -9.52 -15.00 -1.06
C PRO A 49 -10.12 -13.93 -1.97
N ILE A 50 -11.44 -13.69 -1.88
CA ILE A 50 -12.13 -12.68 -2.69
C ILE A 50 -11.65 -11.27 -2.30
N LYS A 51 -11.47 -10.98 -1.01
CA LYS A 51 -10.94 -9.67 -0.58
C LYS A 51 -9.49 -9.49 -0.98
N LYS A 52 -8.68 -10.55 -0.88
CA LYS A 52 -7.28 -10.52 -1.35
C LYS A 52 -7.21 -10.22 -2.85
N LYS A 53 -8.03 -10.89 -3.67
CA LYS A 53 -8.14 -10.62 -5.10
C LYS A 53 -8.52 -9.15 -5.37
N LYS A 54 -9.60 -8.67 -4.76
CA LYS A 54 -10.05 -7.28 -4.93
C LYS A 54 -9.00 -6.25 -4.50
N PHE A 55 -8.26 -6.53 -3.43
CA PHE A 55 -7.19 -5.65 -2.97
C PHE A 55 -5.99 -5.65 -3.91
N LEU A 56 -5.64 -6.79 -4.52
CA LEU A 56 -4.64 -6.84 -5.60
C LEU A 56 -5.08 -6.05 -6.83
N GLU A 57 -6.34 -6.20 -7.26
CA GLU A 57 -6.92 -5.41 -8.35
C GLU A 57 -6.91 -3.90 -8.03
N LYS A 58 -7.19 -3.52 -6.77
CA LYS A 58 -7.09 -2.13 -6.30
C LYS A 58 -5.66 -1.60 -6.37
N ILE A 59 -4.67 -2.41 -5.97
CA ILE A 59 -3.25 -2.04 -6.09
C ILE A 59 -2.88 -1.79 -7.56
N ASP A 60 -3.27 -2.70 -8.45
CA ASP A 60 -2.98 -2.60 -9.88
C ASP A 60 -3.64 -1.38 -10.53
N PHE A 61 -4.89 -1.07 -10.16
CA PHE A 61 -5.63 0.08 -10.67
C PHE A 61 -5.08 1.43 -10.19
N GLU A 62 -4.56 1.50 -8.95
CA GLU A 62 -4.12 2.75 -8.33
C GLU A 62 -2.62 3.05 -8.53
N LEU A 63 -1.82 2.06 -8.93
CA LEU A 63 -0.37 2.19 -9.20
C LEU A 63 -0.10 2.92 -10.52
#